data_AF-A0AAW0ETQ6-F1
#
_entry.id   AF-A0AAW0ETQ6-F1
#
_cell.length_a   1.000
_cell.length_b   1.000
_cell.length_c   1.000
_cell.angle_alpha   90.00
_cell.angle_beta   90.00
_cell.angle_gamma   90.00
#
_symmetry.space_group_name_H-M   'P 1'
#
loop_
_entity.id
_entity.type
_entity.pdbx_description
1 polymer ?
#
loop_
_entity_poly.entity_id
_entity_poly.type
_entity_poly.pdbx_seq_one_letter_code
_entity_poly.pdbx_strand_id
1 'polypeptide(L)'
;MTVALRRIAAAAVGRHACGASALAVATPSRSLSVRTEDFFSKEAVSHARRVSWAPHTTEKKIGAFAKLARSNFNDPLPESFHQTPYFEEEVEAYRAHHRPDVYIYKYNVSPTHLSLRE
;
A
#
# COMPACT_ATOMS: atom_id res chain seq x y z
N MET A 1 22.80 -33.25 -18.01
CA MET A 1 21.84 -32.16 -18.24
C MET A 1 21.16 -32.38 -19.58
N THR A 2 19.90 -32.81 -19.59
CA THR A 2 19.00 -32.71 -20.75
C THR A 2 17.58 -32.99 -20.27
N VAL A 3 16.74 -31.97 -20.17
CA VAL A 3 15.30 -32.14 -20.00
C VAL A 3 14.60 -31.37 -21.13
N ALA A 4 13.75 -32.09 -21.83
CA ALA A 4 13.21 -31.80 -23.15
C ALA A 4 12.22 -30.62 -23.16
N LEU A 5 12.38 -29.73 -24.15
CA LEU A 5 11.38 -28.75 -24.55
C LEU A 5 10.21 -29.45 -25.25
N ARG A 6 9.04 -29.52 -24.59
CA ARG A 6 7.77 -29.86 -25.24
C ARG A 6 7.25 -28.63 -26.00
N ARG A 7 7.35 -28.65 -27.33
CA ARG A 7 6.61 -27.74 -28.21
C ARG A 7 5.15 -28.21 -28.27
N ILE A 8 4.22 -27.39 -27.81
CA ILE A 8 2.79 -27.65 -27.98
C ILE A 8 2.40 -27.11 -29.37
N ALA A 9 2.01 -28.04 -30.24
CA ALA A 9 1.60 -27.79 -31.60
C ALA A 9 0.22 -27.12 -31.67
N ALA A 10 0.07 -26.24 -32.65
CA ALA A 10 -1.16 -25.55 -33.01
C ALA A 10 -2.28 -26.53 -33.41
N ALA A 11 -3.48 -26.30 -32.89
CA ALA A 11 -4.71 -26.89 -33.42
C ALA A 11 -5.45 -25.82 -34.22
N ALA A 12 -5.21 -25.79 -35.54
CA ALA A 12 -6.06 -25.11 -36.49
C ALA A 12 -7.07 -26.14 -37.04
N VAL A 13 -8.33 -26.04 -36.64
CA VAL A 13 -9.43 -26.82 -37.24
C VAL A 13 -10.65 -25.93 -37.37
N GLY A 14 -11.17 -25.82 -38.60
CA GLY A 14 -12.51 -25.28 -38.87
C GLY A 14 -12.58 -24.30 -40.04
N ARG A 15 -12.44 -24.79 -41.28
CA ARG A 15 -12.98 -24.10 -42.47
C ARG A 15 -14.44 -24.51 -42.66
N HIS A 16 -15.37 -23.56 -42.65
CA HIS A 16 -16.58 -23.62 -43.46
C HIS A 16 -17.00 -22.24 -43.96
N ALA A 17 -17.54 -22.25 -45.18
CA ALA A 17 -17.77 -21.11 -46.06
C ALA A 17 -19.15 -20.47 -45.85
N CYS A 18 -19.31 -19.30 -46.47
CA CYS A 18 -20.56 -18.60 -46.82
C CYS A 18 -21.16 -17.65 -45.77
N GLY A 19 -20.95 -16.35 -46.01
CA GLY A 19 -22.05 -15.39 -46.13
C GLY A 19 -22.95 -15.15 -44.92
N ALA A 20 -22.44 -14.42 -43.94
CA ALA A 20 -23.25 -13.48 -43.16
C ALA A 20 -22.31 -12.43 -42.58
N SER A 21 -22.58 -11.16 -42.86
CA SER A 21 -21.98 -10.02 -42.17
C SER A 21 -22.38 -10.06 -40.70
N ALA A 22 -21.75 -10.94 -39.92
CA ALA A 22 -21.69 -10.78 -38.49
C ALA A 22 -20.71 -9.63 -38.26
N LEU A 23 -21.23 -8.45 -37.95
CA LEU A 23 -20.49 -7.45 -37.19
C LEU A 23 -20.02 -8.17 -35.92
N ALA A 24 -18.84 -8.79 -36.00
CA ALA A 24 -18.11 -9.19 -34.82
C ALA A 24 -17.83 -7.86 -34.13
N VAL A 25 -18.62 -7.56 -33.11
CA VAL A 25 -18.21 -6.64 -32.06
C VAL A 25 -16.92 -7.27 -31.54
N ALA A 26 -15.81 -6.85 -32.14
CA ALA A 26 -14.48 -7.15 -31.68
C ALA A 26 -14.40 -6.44 -30.34
N THR A 27 -14.85 -7.13 -29.29
CA THR A 27 -14.49 -6.74 -27.93
C THR A 27 -12.97 -6.69 -27.96
N PRO A 28 -12.34 -5.53 -27.71
CA PRO A 28 -10.90 -5.50 -27.59
C PRO A 28 -10.59 -6.40 -26.39
N SER A 29 -10.15 -7.63 -26.65
CA SER A 29 -9.58 -8.47 -25.62
C SER A 29 -8.29 -7.77 -25.21
N ARG A 30 -8.38 -6.88 -24.22
CA ARG A 30 -7.21 -6.31 -23.56
C ARG A 30 -6.41 -7.48 -23.01
N SER A 31 -5.39 -7.92 -23.73
CA SER A 31 -4.42 -8.87 -23.24
C SER A 31 -3.62 -8.17 -22.14
N LEU A 32 -3.82 -8.57 -20.90
CA LEU A 32 -2.94 -8.18 -19.80
C LEU A 32 -1.61 -8.92 -19.96
N SER A 33 -0.50 -8.20 -19.90
CA SER A 33 0.84 -8.78 -19.87
C SER A 33 1.31 -8.97 -18.44
N VAL A 34 2.31 -9.82 -18.23
CA VAL A 34 3.00 -9.92 -16.93
C VAL A 34 3.60 -8.56 -16.57
N ARG A 35 3.35 -8.08 -15.34
CA ARG A 35 3.86 -6.80 -14.84
C ARG A 35 4.81 -7.05 -13.67
N THR A 36 5.88 -6.26 -13.60
CA THR A 36 6.86 -6.37 -12.52
C THR A 36 6.31 -5.95 -11.16
N GLU A 37 5.24 -5.16 -11.15
CA GLU A 37 4.53 -4.78 -9.92
C GLU A 37 3.87 -5.97 -9.21
N ASP A 38 3.54 -7.03 -9.95
CA ASP A 38 2.90 -8.22 -9.40
C ASP A 38 3.93 -9.18 -8.77
N PHE A 39 5.22 -8.99 -9.03
CA PHE A 39 6.29 -9.85 -8.50
C PHE A 39 6.64 -9.55 -7.04
N PHE A 40 6.53 -8.28 -6.63
CA PHE A 40 7.00 -7.82 -5.33
C PHE A 40 5.87 -7.20 -4.52
N SER A 41 5.49 -7.88 -3.44
CA SER A 41 4.50 -7.37 -2.50
C SER A 41 5.03 -6.13 -1.77
N LYS A 42 4.17 -5.11 -1.62
CA LYS A 42 4.45 -3.89 -0.83
C LYS A 42 3.98 -4.05 0.61
N GLU A 43 4.56 -3.27 1.52
CA GLU A 43 4.13 -3.24 2.92
C GLU A 43 2.75 -2.57 3.08
N ALA A 44 1.87 -3.19 3.86
CA ALA A 44 0.54 -2.67 4.16
C ALA A 44 0.55 -1.79 5.43
N VAL A 45 1.14 -0.60 5.34
CA VAL A 45 1.17 0.38 6.44
C VAL A 45 0.05 1.41 6.26
N SER A 46 -0.69 1.70 7.34
CA SER A 46 -1.73 2.72 7.34
C SER A 46 -1.16 4.12 7.12
N HIS A 47 -1.99 5.02 6.60
CA HIS A 47 -1.55 6.39 6.30
C HIS A 47 -0.98 7.12 7.53
N ALA A 48 -1.63 7.01 8.69
CA ALA A 48 -1.19 7.67 9.92
C ALA A 48 0.16 7.13 10.45
N ARG A 49 0.49 5.85 10.21
CA ARG A 49 1.77 5.24 10.63
C ARG A 49 2.89 5.43 9.60
N ARG A 50 2.54 5.90 8.40
CA ARG A 50 3.46 6.08 7.29
C ARG A 50 4.20 7.40 7.44
N VAL A 51 5.52 7.37 7.27
CA VAL A 51 6.37 8.56 7.43
C VAL A 51 6.20 9.53 6.26
N SER A 52 6.15 9.01 5.02
CA SER A 52 5.91 9.82 3.83
C SER A 52 5.42 8.97 2.65
N TRP A 53 4.85 9.62 1.63
CA TRP A 53 4.46 8.98 0.37
C TRP A 53 5.56 8.97 -0.69
N ALA A 54 6.77 9.39 -0.35
CA ALA A 54 7.90 9.33 -1.26
C ALA A 54 8.20 7.88 -1.68
N PRO A 55 8.60 7.63 -2.94
CA PRO A 55 8.92 6.29 -3.43
C PRO A 55 10.13 5.66 -2.72
N HIS A 56 10.98 6.47 -2.07
CA HIS A 56 12.15 6.00 -1.34
C HIS A 56 11.83 5.54 0.10
N THR A 57 10.62 5.83 0.59
CA THR A 57 10.16 5.44 1.94
C THR A 57 8.91 4.56 1.89
N THR A 58 8.56 4.01 0.72
CA THR A 58 7.46 3.05 0.57
C THR A 58 7.81 1.67 1.13
N GLU A 59 9.09 1.34 1.18
CA GLU A 59 9.61 0.05 1.62
C GLU A 59 9.69 -0.06 3.15
N LYS A 60 9.81 -1.30 3.64
CA LYS A 60 9.84 -1.61 5.07
C LYS A 60 10.91 -0.83 5.84
N LYS A 61 10.54 -0.24 6.98
CA LYS A 61 11.47 0.51 7.86
C LYS A 61 12.70 -0.31 8.27
N ILE A 62 12.51 -1.60 8.56
CA ILE A 62 13.61 -2.51 8.95
C ILE A 62 14.62 -2.76 7.81
N GLY A 63 14.24 -2.50 6.55
CA GLY A 63 15.12 -2.68 5.39
C GLY A 63 16.36 -1.78 5.44
N ALA A 64 16.27 -0.60 6.05
CA ALA A 64 17.42 0.26 6.26
C ALA A 64 18.44 -0.39 7.21
N PHE A 65 17.96 -0.98 8.32
CA PHE A 65 18.81 -1.71 9.26
C PHE A 65 19.37 -3.00 8.66
N ALA A 66 18.56 -3.77 7.93
CA ALA A 66 19.00 -4.94 7.19
C ALA A 66 20.15 -4.63 6.23
N LYS A 67 20.01 -3.53 5.47
CA LYS A 67 21.04 -3.04 4.56
C LYS A 67 22.34 -2.66 5.29
N LEU A 68 22.24 -1.99 6.43
CA LEU A 68 23.40 -1.62 7.25
C LEU A 68 24.11 -2.86 7.83
N ALA A 69 23.34 -3.83 8.32
CA ALA A 69 23.86 -5.08 8.87
C ALA A 69 24.37 -6.06 7.79
N ARG A 70 24.03 -5.83 6.51
CA ARG A 70 24.27 -6.74 5.38
C ARG A 70 23.72 -8.16 5.64
N SER A 71 22.60 -8.25 6.36
CA SER A 71 21.94 -9.50 6.72
C SER A 71 20.45 -9.41 6.43
N ASN A 72 19.82 -10.57 6.23
CA ASN A 72 18.38 -10.66 6.03
C ASN A 72 17.69 -10.95 7.36
N PHE A 73 16.71 -10.12 7.72
CA PHE A 73 15.81 -10.35 8.86
C PHE A 73 14.50 -10.95 8.34
N ASN A 74 14.08 -12.08 8.91
CA ASN A 74 12.85 -12.76 8.54
C ASN A 74 12.03 -13.08 9.79
N ASP A 75 11.61 -12.04 10.50
CA ASP A 75 10.71 -12.18 11.64
C ASP A 75 9.26 -12.33 11.12
N PRO A 76 8.63 -13.50 11.31
CA PRO A 76 7.36 -13.81 10.65
C PRO A 76 6.15 -13.11 11.26
N LEU A 77 6.23 -12.60 12.49
CA LEU A 77 5.11 -11.93 13.15
C LEU A 77 5.53 -10.59 13.76
N PRO A 78 5.43 -9.48 13.00
CA PRO A 78 5.47 -8.17 13.64
C PRO A 78 4.29 -8.01 14.61
N GLU A 79 4.47 -7.18 15.63
CA GLU A 79 3.48 -6.89 16.66
C GLU A 79 2.10 -6.54 16.06
N SER A 80 1.07 -7.28 16.49
CA SER A 80 -0.32 -7.04 16.10
C SER A 80 -0.94 -5.91 16.92
N PHE A 81 -1.89 -5.18 16.33
CA PHE A 81 -2.74 -4.28 17.12
C PHE A 81 -3.45 -5.05 18.25
N HIS A 82 -3.61 -4.40 19.39
CA HIS A 82 -4.43 -4.92 20.48
C HIS A 82 -5.90 -5.05 20.04
N GLN A 83 -6.67 -5.87 20.76
CA GLN A 83 -8.12 -6.05 20.50
C GLN A 83 -8.90 -4.73 20.60
N THR A 84 -8.45 -3.82 21.46
CA THR A 84 -9.01 -2.48 21.64
C THR A 84 -7.92 -1.41 21.50
N PRO A 85 -7.55 -1.03 20.27
CA PRO A 85 -6.46 -0.10 20.01
C PRO A 85 -6.98 1.34 19.99
N TYR A 86 -7.13 1.95 21.18
CA TYR A 86 -7.46 3.37 21.32
C TYR A 86 -6.18 4.20 21.46
N PHE A 87 -6.11 5.31 20.74
CA PHE A 87 -5.03 6.29 20.80
C PHE A 87 -5.62 7.68 21.03
N GLU A 88 -4.95 8.50 21.83
CA GLU A 88 -5.31 9.90 22.02
C GLU A 88 -4.90 10.73 20.80
N GLU A 89 -5.51 11.90 20.63
CA GLU A 89 -5.16 12.82 19.56
C GLU A 89 -3.74 13.39 19.78
N GLU A 90 -2.84 13.13 18.83
CA GLU A 90 -1.50 13.71 18.84
C GLU A 90 -1.53 15.14 18.32
N VAL A 91 -0.82 16.04 19.02
CA VAL A 91 -0.65 17.45 18.66
C VAL A 91 0.79 17.68 18.20
N GLU A 92 1.01 18.69 17.38
CA GLU A 92 2.36 19.12 16.97
C GLU A 92 3.31 19.23 18.16
N ALA A 93 4.53 18.70 17.99
CA ALA A 93 5.52 18.54 19.07
C ALA A 93 5.78 19.84 19.87
N TYR A 94 5.87 20.99 19.21
CA TYR A 94 6.05 22.27 19.91
C TYR A 94 4.82 22.67 20.72
N ARG A 95 3.63 22.55 20.13
CA ARG A 95 2.36 22.95 20.72
C ARG A 95 1.94 22.05 21.89
N ALA A 96 2.35 20.78 21.88
CA ALA A 96 2.13 19.87 22.99
C ALA A 96 2.76 20.35 24.31
N HIS A 97 3.91 21.04 24.23
CA HIS A 97 4.63 21.51 25.43
C HIS A 97 4.49 23.01 25.71
N HIS A 98 4.10 23.80 24.71
CA HIS A 98 4.03 25.26 24.82
C HIS A 98 2.63 25.78 24.50
N ARG A 99 1.59 25.03 24.87
CA ARG A 99 0.20 25.46 24.69
C ARG A 99 -0.06 26.64 25.64
N PRO A 100 -0.38 27.84 25.14
CA PRO A 100 -0.65 28.97 26.00
C PRO A 100 -1.98 28.74 26.74
N ASP A 101 -2.03 29.12 28.02
CA ASP A 101 -3.25 29.02 28.83
C ASP A 101 -4.21 30.19 28.55
N VAL A 102 -4.76 30.21 27.34
CA VAL A 102 -5.74 31.21 26.91
C VAL A 102 -7.13 30.59 27.00
N TYR A 103 -8.05 31.28 27.67
CA TYR A 103 -9.44 30.86 27.78
C TYR A 103 -10.41 32.00 27.46
N ILE A 104 -11.57 31.62 26.91
CA ILE A 104 -12.68 32.52 26.60
C ILE A 104 -13.96 31.88 27.15
N TYR A 105 -14.63 32.56 28.08
CA TYR A 105 -15.80 32.05 28.79
C TYR A 105 -15.52 30.70 29.46
N LYS A 106 -16.00 29.59 28.87
CA LYS A 106 -15.88 28.20 29.36
C LYS A 106 -15.02 27.32 28.45
N TYR A 107 -14.16 27.91 27.63
CA TYR A 107 -13.36 27.15 26.67
C TYR A 107 -11.90 27.58 26.72
N ASN A 108 -11.00 26.59 26.74
CA ASN A 108 -9.59 26.78 26.43
C ASN A 108 -9.46 26.95 24.91
N VAL A 109 -8.78 28.02 24.51
CA VAL A 109 -8.62 28.41 23.11
C VAL A 109 -7.15 28.38 22.77
N SER A 110 -6.78 27.53 21.82
CA SER A 110 -5.46 27.57 21.20
C SER A 110 -5.60 27.83 19.70
N PRO A 111 -4.54 28.23 19.00
CA PRO A 111 -4.60 28.43 17.55
C PRO A 111 -4.98 27.18 16.72
N THR A 112 -5.02 26.00 17.34
CA THR A 112 -5.29 24.71 16.68
C THR A 112 -6.42 23.90 17.28
N HIS A 113 -6.66 24.05 18.58
CA HIS A 113 -7.61 23.21 19.32
C HIS A 113 -8.48 24.07 20.25
N LEU A 114 -9.72 23.63 20.42
CA LEU A 114 -10.67 24.11 21.42
C LEU A 114 -10.92 22.98 22.41
N SER A 115 -10.94 23.28 23.71
CA SER A 115 -11.36 22.31 24.72
C SER A 115 -12.23 22.97 25.78
N LEU A 116 -13.13 22.21 26.40
CA LEU A 116 -13.97 22.71 27.48
C LEU A 116 -13.10 23.02 28.72
N ARG A 117 -13.37 24.13 29.38
CA ARG A 117 -12.78 24.56 30.65
C ARG A 117 -13.92 24.91 31.60
N GLU A 118 -13.90 24.36 32.81
CA GLU A 118 -14.93 24.59 33.83
C GLU A 118 -15.12 26.07 34.19
#